data_AF-A0AAU9RRZ3-F1
#
_entry.id   AF-A0AAU9RRZ3-F1
#
_cell.length_a   1.000
_cell.length_b   1.000
_cell.length_c   1.000
_cell.angle_alpha   90.00
_cell.angle_beta   90.00
_cell.angle_gamma   90.00
#
_symmetry.space_group_name_H-M   'P 1'
#
loop_
_entity.id
_entity.type
_entity.pdbx_description
1 polymer ?
#
loop_
_entity_poly.entity_id
_entity_poly.type
_entity_poly.pdbx_seq_one_letter_code
_entity_poly.pdbx_strand_id
1 'polypeptide(L)'
;MVKVSMIGVSFEDNHVATGFGNHLARPILRDEWHADMSFEDGVKLLEKCMRVLLYRDRSAINKLQIAKITEEGVTVSQPYSLKTFWEFKAFNNPTAGAEGSW
;
A
#
# COMPACT_ATOMS: atom_id res chain seq x y z
N MET A 1 2.79 -16.48 6.06
CA MET A 1 3.43 -16.13 4.78
C MET A 1 4.94 -16.14 4.95
N VAL A 2 5.70 -16.80 4.06
CA VAL A 2 7.17 -16.89 4.18
C VAL A 2 7.81 -15.74 3.40
N LYS A 3 8.66 -14.94 4.06
CA LYS A 3 9.54 -13.97 3.38
C LYS A 3 10.94 -14.56 3.28
N VAL A 4 11.54 -14.49 2.10
CA VAL A 4 12.95 -14.85 1.86
C VAL A 4 13.67 -13.62 1.32
N SER A 5 14.83 -13.31 1.89
CA SER A 5 15.72 -12.24 1.41
C SER A 5 16.88 -12.79 0.59
N MET A 6 17.53 -11.92 -0.19
CA MET A 6 18.67 -12.27 -1.04
C MET A 6 19.86 -12.87 -0.26
N ILE A 7 20.02 -12.50 1.02
CA ILE A 7 21.11 -12.97 1.89
C ILE A 7 20.73 -14.23 2.71
N GLY A 8 19.62 -14.88 2.38
CA GLY A 8 19.20 -16.13 3.04
C GLY A 8 18.42 -15.97 4.34
N VAL A 9 18.13 -14.73 4.79
CA VAL A 9 17.22 -14.54 5.93
C VAL A 9 15.81 -14.96 5.50
N SER A 10 15.22 -15.88 6.26
CA SER A 10 13.85 -16.36 6.11
C SER A 10 13.08 -16.24 7.41
N PHE A 11 11.80 -15.86 7.32
CA PHE A 11 10.89 -15.85 8.47
C PHE A 11 9.44 -15.94 8.01
N GLU A 12 8.57 -16.31 8.95
CA GLU A 12 7.12 -16.35 8.77
C GLU A 12 6.45 -15.17 9.46
N ASP A 13 5.46 -14.58 8.79
CA ASP A 13 4.65 -13.49 9.30
C ASP A 13 3.25 -13.55 8.67
N ASN A 14 2.26 -12.91 9.31
CA ASN A 14 0.89 -12.82 8.81
C ASN A 14 0.80 -11.88 7.60
N HIS A 15 1.65 -10.87 7.57
CA HIS A 15 1.77 -9.91 6.48
C HIS A 15 3.24 -9.68 6.14
N VAL A 16 3.56 -9.47 4.87
CA VAL A 16 4.95 -9.14 4.47
C VAL A 16 4.94 -8.03 3.42
N ALA A 17 6.01 -7.25 3.41
CA ALA A 17 6.28 -6.27 2.38
C ALA A 17 7.74 -6.39 1.91
N THR A 18 8.00 -5.96 0.69
CA THR A 18 9.33 -5.93 0.07
C THR A 18 9.70 -4.51 -0.32
N GLY A 19 10.98 -4.26 -0.60
CA GLY A 19 11.49 -2.93 -0.98
C GLY A 19 11.07 -1.83 0.03
N PHE A 20 10.69 -0.67 -0.50
CA PHE A 20 10.22 0.50 0.27
C PHE A 20 8.92 0.25 1.03
N GLY A 21 8.14 -0.76 0.63
CA GLY A 21 6.96 -1.23 1.35
C GLY A 21 7.25 -1.66 2.79
N ASN A 22 8.48 -2.12 3.10
CA ASN A 22 8.85 -2.44 4.48
C ASN A 22 8.82 -1.24 5.43
N HIS A 23 9.05 -0.03 4.91
CA HIS A 23 9.10 1.18 5.71
C HIS A 23 7.75 1.91 5.75
N LEU A 24 7.02 1.90 4.63
CA LEU A 24 5.79 2.70 4.48
C LEU A 24 4.50 1.88 4.61
N ALA A 25 4.45 0.67 4.05
CA ALA A 25 3.25 -0.16 4.09
C ALA A 25 3.19 -1.05 5.34
N ARG A 26 4.33 -1.55 5.82
CA ARG A 26 4.37 -2.48 6.96
C ARG A 26 3.83 -1.92 8.27
N PRO A 27 4.01 -0.63 8.63
CA PRO A 27 3.35 -0.05 9.80
C PRO A 27 1.82 -0.06 9.69
N ILE A 28 1.28 0.27 8.50
CA ILE A 28 -0.16 0.26 8.22
C ILE A 28 -0.72 -1.17 8.34
N LEU A 29 -0.02 -2.14 7.76
CA LEU A 29 -0.38 -3.55 7.87
C LEU A 29 -0.40 -4.03 9.32
N ARG A 30 0.57 -3.62 10.15
CA ARG A 30 0.61 -4.02 11.57
C ARG A 30 -0.50 -3.42 12.41
N ASP A 31 -0.95 -2.22 12.06
CA ASP A 31 -1.97 -1.48 12.80
C ASP A 31 -3.39 -1.98 12.46
N GLU A 32 -3.65 -2.25 11.17
CA GLU A 32 -5.01 -2.51 10.68
C GLU A 32 -5.30 -3.97 10.36
N TRP A 33 -4.29 -4.84 10.24
CA TRP A 33 -4.52 -6.25 9.96
C TRP A 33 -5.09 -6.99 11.18
N HIS A 34 -6.03 -7.89 10.93
CA HIS A 34 -6.51 -8.87 11.89
C HIS A 34 -6.92 -10.16 11.18
N ALA A 35 -7.07 -11.26 11.93
CA ALA A 35 -7.36 -12.59 11.36
C ALA A 35 -8.69 -12.65 10.61
N ASP A 36 -9.72 -11.98 11.12
CA ASP A 36 -11.10 -12.08 10.61
C ASP A 36 -11.46 -11.05 9.53
N MET A 37 -10.50 -10.61 8.72
CA MET A 37 -10.79 -9.66 7.63
C MET A 37 -11.55 -10.31 6.48
N SER A 38 -12.53 -9.60 5.92
CA SER A 38 -13.14 -9.98 4.65
C SER A 38 -12.16 -9.76 3.48
N PHE A 39 -12.46 -10.36 2.33
CA PHE A 39 -11.68 -10.11 1.12
C PHE A 39 -11.69 -8.63 0.73
N GLU A 40 -12.86 -7.99 0.81
CA GLU A 40 -13.06 -6.58 0.48
C GLU A 40 -12.25 -5.68 1.41
N ASP A 41 -12.21 -5.99 2.70
CA ASP A 41 -11.43 -5.23 3.68
C ASP A 41 -9.92 -5.43 3.47
N GLY A 42 -9.50 -6.65 3.14
CA GLY A 42 -8.13 -6.93 2.72
C GLY A 42 -7.71 -6.13 1.47
N VAL A 43 -8.60 -6.05 0.46
CA VAL A 43 -8.36 -5.23 -0.73
C VAL A 43 -8.24 -3.74 -0.37
N LYS A 44 -9.12 -3.21 0.47
CA LYS A 44 -9.04 -1.81 0.92
C LYS A 44 -7.74 -1.52 1.66
N LEU A 45 -7.30 -2.43 2.53
CA LEU A 45 -6.04 -2.30 3.28
C LEU A 45 -4.83 -2.29 2.32
N LEU A 46 -4.81 -3.19 1.34
CA LEU A 46 -3.78 -3.22 0.31
C LEU A 46 -3.78 -1.94 -0.54
N GLU A 47 -4.94 -1.47 -0.99
CA GLU A 47 -5.06 -0.20 -1.72
C GLU A 47 -4.56 0.98 -0.88
N LYS A 48 -4.86 1.01 0.43
CA LYS A 48 -4.34 2.04 1.35
C LYS A 48 -2.82 2.03 1.38
N CYS A 49 -2.20 0.87 1.53
CA CYS A 49 -0.75 0.70 1.51
C CYS A 49 -0.14 1.17 0.17
N MET A 50 -0.74 0.74 -0.95
CA MET A 50 -0.26 1.10 -2.29
C MET A 50 -0.45 2.59 -2.59
N ARG A 51 -1.48 3.25 -2.04
CA ARG A 51 -1.67 4.70 -2.14
C ARG A 51 -0.54 5.47 -1.46
N VAL A 52 -0.16 5.04 -0.25
CA VAL A 52 0.94 5.68 0.49
C VAL A 52 2.25 5.51 -0.27
N LEU A 53 2.51 4.32 -0.83
CA LEU A 53 3.67 4.08 -1.70
C LEU A 53 3.63 4.96 -2.94
N LEU A 54 2.49 5.06 -3.63
CA LEU A 54 2.35 5.90 -4.82
C LEU A 54 2.67 7.38 -4.55
N TYR A 55 2.35 7.89 -3.36
CA TYR A 55 2.63 9.28 -3.01
C TYR A 55 4.06 9.54 -2.55
N ARG A 56 4.79 8.53 -2.10
CA ARG A 56 6.09 8.70 -1.41
C ARG A 56 7.26 7.99 -2.07
N ASP A 57 7.00 6.97 -2.87
CA ASP A 57 7.99 6.22 -3.64
C ASP A 57 7.97 6.68 -5.09
N ARG A 58 9.06 7.32 -5.52
CA ARG A 58 9.22 7.83 -6.89
C ARG A 58 9.13 6.75 -7.98
N SER A 59 9.34 5.49 -7.62
CA SER A 59 9.34 4.35 -8.54
C SER A 59 8.00 3.64 -8.63
N ALA A 60 7.05 4.00 -7.77
CA ALA A 60 5.72 3.41 -7.77
C ALA A 60 4.90 3.85 -8.99
N ILE A 61 4.14 2.92 -9.55
CA ILE A 61 3.21 3.15 -10.66
C ILE A 61 1.79 2.98 -10.13
N ASN A 62 0.85 3.80 -10.62
CA ASN A 62 -0.54 3.77 -10.17
C ASN A 62 -1.37 2.59 -10.69
N LYS A 63 -0.78 1.68 -11.48
CA LYS A 63 -1.44 0.51 -12.05
C LYS A 63 -1.00 -0.75 -11.30
N LEU A 64 -1.96 -1.48 -10.75
CA LEU A 64 -1.69 -2.65 -9.92
C LEU A 64 -2.66 -3.81 -10.21
N GLN A 65 -2.27 -4.99 -9.74
CA GLN A 65 -3.09 -6.21 -9.77
C GLN A 65 -3.12 -6.81 -8.37
N ILE A 66 -4.25 -7.39 -8.01
CA ILE A 66 -4.41 -8.14 -6.76
C ILE A 66 -4.63 -9.60 -7.10
N ALA A 67 -3.87 -10.47 -6.43
CA ALA A 67 -4.07 -11.91 -6.47
C ALA A 67 -4.72 -12.38 -5.16
N LYS A 68 -5.75 -13.21 -5.27
CA LYS A 68 -6.41 -13.91 -4.17
C LYS A 68 -6.11 -15.39 -4.29
N ILE A 69 -5.68 -15.99 -3.19
CA ILE A 69 -5.38 -17.42 -3.08
C ILE A 69 -6.35 -18.00 -2.04
N THR A 70 -7.11 -19.01 -2.43
CA THR A 70 -8.02 -19.77 -1.58
C THR A 70 -7.86 -21.27 -1.87
N GLU A 71 -8.62 -22.12 -1.17
CA GLU A 71 -8.61 -23.57 -1.43
C GLU A 71 -9.10 -23.92 -2.84
N GLU A 72 -9.96 -23.09 -3.43
CA GLU A 72 -10.45 -23.27 -4.81
C GLU A 72 -9.40 -22.90 -5.87
N GLY A 73 -8.30 -22.25 -5.47
CA GLY A 73 -7.18 -21.92 -6.33
C GLY A 73 -6.78 -20.43 -6.29
N VAL A 74 -6.22 -19.95 -7.40
CA VAL A 74 -5.70 -18.59 -7.53
C VAL A 74 -6.53 -17.79 -8.51
N THR A 75 -6.93 -16.59 -8.10
CA THR A 75 -7.57 -15.60 -8.98
C THR A 75 -6.73 -14.33 -9.01
N VAL A 76 -6.57 -13.74 -10.19
CA VAL A 76 -5.79 -12.51 -10.38
C VAL A 76 -6.69 -11.47 -11.04
N SER A 77 -6.75 -10.28 -10.46
CA SER A 77 -7.51 -9.17 -11.02
C SER A 77 -6.89 -8.68 -12.32
N GLN A 78 -7.74 -8.09 -13.18
CA GLN A 78 -7.23 -7.27 -14.28
C GLN A 78 -6.43 -6.08 -13.70
N PRO A 79 -5.44 -5.55 -14.45
CA PRO A 79 -4.74 -4.35 -14.03
C PRO A 79 -5.70 -3.17 -13.91
N TYR A 80 -5.71 -2.52 -12.76
CA TYR A 80 -6.53 -1.34 -12.52
C TYR A 80 -5.70 -0.19 -11.95
N SER A 81 -6.22 1.03 -12.11
CA SER A 81 -5.55 2.23 -11.62
C SER A 81 -6.08 2.59 -10.23
N LEU A 82 -5.16 2.87 -9.32
CA LEU A 82 -5.49 3.28 -7.96
C LEU A 82 -6.03 4.73 -7.96
N LYS A 83 -7.15 4.95 -7.27
CA LYS A 83 -7.70 6.31 -7.09
C LYS A 83 -6.78 7.14 -6.19
N THR A 84 -6.46 8.34 -6.67
CA THR A 84 -5.66 9.34 -5.96
C THR A 84 -6.50 10.57 -5.64
N PHE A 85 -6.08 11.30 -4.61
CA PHE A 85 -6.78 12.44 -4.02
C PHE A 85 -5.76 13.55 -3.76
N TRP A 86 -5.95 14.70 -4.41
CA TRP A 86 -5.04 15.84 -4.36
C TRP A 86 -5.74 17.14 -3.92
N GLU A 87 -6.97 17.05 -3.43
CA GLU A 87 -7.83 18.21 -3.11
C GLU A 87 -7.60 18.77 -1.71
N PHE A 88 -6.42 18.56 -1.12
CA PHE A 88 -6.11 19.15 0.19
C PHE A 88 -6.08 20.67 0.06
N LYS A 89 -6.71 21.39 1.00
CA LYS A 89 -6.76 22.87 0.99
C LYS A 89 -5.38 23.50 0.88
N ALA A 90 -4.37 22.90 1.51
CA ALA A 90 -2.97 23.33 1.43
C ALA A 90 -2.37 23.24 0.02
N PHE A 91 -2.90 22.38 -0.86
CA PHE A 91 -2.49 22.32 -2.27
C PHE A 91 -3.26 23.30 -3.14
N ASN A 92 -4.51 23.63 -2.78
CA ASN A 92 -5.36 24.56 -3.53
C ASN A 92 -4.96 26.03 -3.32
N ASN A 93 -4.47 26.39 -2.12
CA ASN A 93 -3.95 27.72 -1.84
C ASN A 93 -2.70 27.64 -0.94
N PRO A 94 -1.53 27.26 -1.50
CA PRO A 94 -0.33 26.98 -0.71
C PRO A 94 0.23 28.21 0.01
N THR A 95 -0.10 29.43 -0.45
CA THR A 95 0.36 30.69 0.15
C THR A 95 -0.49 31.16 1.32
N ALA A 96 -1.67 30.56 1.56
CA ALA A 96 -2.58 30.98 2.63
C ALA A 96 -1.96 30.87 4.05
N GLY A 97 -1.03 29.94 4.25
CA GLY A 97 -0.33 29.77 5.53
C GLY A 97 1.04 30.47 5.59
N ALA A 98 1.44 31.17 4.53
CA ALA A 98 2.76 31.75 4.37
C ALA A 98 2.67 33.17 3.80
N GLU A 99 1.78 34.00 4.35
CA GLU A 99 1.72 35.41 4.00
C GLU A 99 3.08 36.07 4.27
N GLY A 100 3.77 36.53 3.22
CA GLY A 100 5.09 37.16 3.30
C GLY A 100 6.29 36.23 3.04
N SER A 101 6.09 34.94 2.74
CA SER A 101 7.15 34.13 2.14
C SER A 101 7.28 34.47 0.65
N TRP A 102 8.51 34.79 0.22
CA TRP A 102 8.86 35.07 -1.18
C TRP A 102 8.69 33.84 -2.10
#